data_AF-A0A6H9V296-F1
#
_entry.id   AF-A0A6H9V296-F1
#
_cell.length_a   1.000
_cell.length_b   1.000
_cell.length_c   1.000
_cell.angle_alpha   90.00
_cell.angle_beta   90.00
_cell.angle_gamma   90.00
#
_symmetry.space_group_name_H-M   'P 1'
#
loop_
_entity.id
_entity.type
_entity.pdbx_description
1 polymer ?
#
loop_
_entity_poly.entity_id
_entity_poly.type
_entity_poly.pdbx_seq_one_letter_code
_entity_poly.pdbx_strand_id
1 'polypeptide(L)'
;MTSPVEEQPPPPANPPPPFTTERRDASVTEQWDVPSRTYRRYESGVLVIQRPFTDAENASANQALADGARTVNKATLLLRARTALASNAAYLDKVNAGTATNADHIAQVPALTRQMQGLIRLIVGSDLLDQT
;
A
#
# COMPACT_ATOMS: atom_id res chain seq x y z
N MET A 1 4.94 -44.99 9.54
CA MET A 1 4.42 -43.99 8.58
C MET A 1 4.10 -42.74 9.37
N THR A 2 5.03 -41.78 9.41
CA THR A 2 4.87 -40.50 10.10
C THR A 2 4.55 -39.46 9.04
N SER A 3 3.34 -38.89 9.11
CA SER A 3 2.91 -37.80 8.24
C SER A 3 3.86 -36.60 8.38
N PRO A 4 4.14 -35.85 7.30
CA PRO A 4 4.93 -34.63 7.40
C PRO A 4 4.12 -33.58 8.16
N VAL A 5 4.74 -32.98 9.18
CA VAL A 5 4.23 -31.79 9.85
C VAL A 5 4.29 -30.66 8.82
N GLU A 6 3.14 -30.24 8.34
CA GLU A 6 2.99 -29.06 7.49
C GLU A 6 3.41 -27.84 8.33
N GLU A 7 4.60 -27.30 8.04
CA GLU A 7 5.18 -26.17 8.73
C GLU A 7 4.31 -24.94 8.45
N GLN A 8 3.43 -24.61 9.40
CA GLN A 8 2.53 -23.48 9.31
C GLN A 8 3.39 -22.20 9.18
N PRO A 9 3.14 -21.34 8.18
CA PRO A 9 3.92 -20.13 8.00
C PRO A 9 3.87 -19.29 9.28
N PRO A 10 4.98 -18.64 9.67
CA PRO A 10 5.03 -17.88 10.92
C PRO A 10 3.89 -16.86 10.94
N PRO A 11 3.18 -16.72 12.08
CA PRO A 11 2.11 -15.74 12.18
C PRO A 11 2.66 -14.36 11.81
N PRO A 12 1.89 -13.54 11.08
CA PRO A 12 2.35 -12.21 10.68
C PRO A 12 2.81 -11.45 11.92
N ALA A 13 4.04 -10.92 11.84
CA ALA A 13 4.80 -10.40 12.98
C ALA A 13 4.14 -9.22 13.72
N ASN A 14 3.00 -8.72 13.24
CA ASN A 14 2.12 -7.81 13.96
C ASN A 14 0.67 -8.12 13.57
N PRO A 15 -0.22 -8.48 14.52
CA PRO A 15 -1.65 -8.41 14.24
C PRO A 15 -1.98 -6.96 13.86
N PRO A 16 -2.85 -6.72 12.86
CA PRO A 16 -3.33 -5.38 12.61
C PRO A 16 -3.89 -4.80 13.92
N PRO A 17 -3.68 -3.51 14.20
CA PRO A 17 -4.14 -2.92 15.44
C PRO A 17 -5.65 -3.20 15.63
N PRO A 18 -6.10 -3.53 16.86
CA PRO A 18 -7.47 -3.98 17.13
C PRO A 18 -8.54 -2.91 16.90
N PHE A 19 -8.13 -1.67 16.64
CA PHE A 19 -8.97 -0.54 16.28
C PHE A 19 -8.17 0.42 15.40
N THR A 20 -8.85 1.18 14.55
CA THR A 20 -8.20 2.03 13.54
C THR A 20 -7.97 3.44 14.05
N THR A 21 -8.93 3.95 14.83
CA THR A 21 -8.84 5.28 15.42
C THR A 21 -9.38 5.24 16.84
N GLU A 22 -8.65 5.83 17.78
CA GLU A 22 -9.07 5.96 19.16
C GLU A 22 -8.93 7.40 19.63
N ARG A 23 -9.96 7.91 20.30
CA ARG A 23 -9.96 9.20 20.97
C ARG A 23 -10.13 8.95 22.46
N ARG A 24 -9.22 9.46 23.28
CA ARG A 24 -9.31 9.43 24.74
C ARG A 24 -9.46 10.84 25.28
N ASP A 25 -10.41 11.02 26.18
CA ASP A 25 -10.59 12.24 26.95
C ASP A 25 -10.91 11.89 28.41
N ALA A 26 -9.94 12.06 29.31
CA ALA A 26 -10.00 11.78 30.74
C ALA A 26 -10.67 10.44 31.13
N SER A 27 -12.00 10.39 31.18
CA SER A 27 -12.81 9.21 31.50
C SER A 27 -13.48 8.57 30.29
N VAL A 28 -13.54 9.23 29.13
CA VAL A 28 -14.19 8.73 27.92
C VAL A 28 -13.15 8.19 26.95
N THR A 29 -13.40 6.99 26.43
CA THR A 29 -12.63 6.42 25.31
C THR A 29 -13.59 6.08 24.18
N GLU A 30 -13.32 6.59 22.99
CA GLU A 30 -14.08 6.30 21.79
C GLU A 30 -13.19 5.57 20.79
N GLN A 31 -13.70 4.48 20.24
CA GLN A 31 -13.00 3.61 19.30
C GLN A 31 -13.81 3.47 18.02
N TRP A 32 -13.17 3.74 16.89
CA TRP A 32 -13.66 3.44 15.55
C TRP A 32 -12.89 2.25 15.00
N ASP A 33 -13.57 1.12 14.89
CA ASP A 33 -13.04 -0.14 14.37
C ASP A 33 -13.41 -0.25 12.87
N VAL A 34 -12.47 0.05 11.97
CA VAL A 34 -12.72 0.03 10.52
C VAL A 34 -12.94 -1.37 9.96
N PRO A 35 -12.18 -2.42 10.38
CA PRO A 35 -12.46 -3.80 9.98
C PRO A 35 -13.89 -4.25 10.30
N SER A 36 -14.39 -3.98 11.51
CA SER A 36 -15.73 -4.40 11.92
C SER A 36 -16.82 -3.35 11.69
N ARG A 37 -16.47 -2.16 11.18
CA ARG A 37 -17.37 -1.00 10.99
C ARG A 37 -18.22 -0.68 12.22
N THR A 38 -17.58 -0.73 13.39
CA THR A 38 -18.25 -0.58 14.68
C THR A 38 -17.64 0.56 15.49
N TYR A 39 -18.49 1.44 16.01
CA TYR A 39 -18.12 2.45 16.98
C TYR A 39 -18.39 1.93 18.39
N ARG A 40 -17.43 2.12 19.29
CA ARG A 40 -17.53 1.78 20.72
C ARG A 40 -17.18 2.99 21.56
N ARG A 41 -17.98 3.27 22.59
CA ARG A 41 -17.67 4.29 23.61
C ARG A 41 -17.60 3.64 24.97
N TYR A 42 -16.52 3.92 25.67
CA TYR A 42 -16.28 3.52 27.04
C TYR A 42 -16.29 4.75 27.94
N GLU A 43 -16.90 4.63 29.11
CA GLU A 43 -16.87 5.63 30.17
C GLU A 43 -16.26 4.99 31.42
N SER A 44 -15.16 5.56 31.89
CA SER A 44 -14.30 5.00 32.95
C SER A 44 -13.92 3.54 32.71
N GLY A 45 -13.68 3.17 31.44
CA GLY A 45 -13.35 1.81 31.02
C GLY A 45 -14.55 0.87 30.83
N VAL A 46 -15.78 1.32 31.11
CA VAL A 46 -17.00 0.52 30.93
C VAL A 46 -17.63 0.84 29.57
N LEU A 47 -17.92 -0.18 28.76
CA LEU A 47 -18.60 0.00 27.47
C LEU A 47 -20.04 0.50 27.70
N VAL A 48 -20.35 1.70 27.22
CA VAL A 48 -21.67 2.32 27.35
C VAL A 48 -22.43 2.40 26.03
N ILE A 49 -21.73 2.47 24.90
CA ILE A 49 -22.34 2.51 23.56
C ILE A 49 -21.58 1.57 22.65
N GLN A 50 -22.33 0.76 21.91
CA GLN A 50 -21.85 0.03 20.74
C GLN A 50 -22.87 0.16 19.63
N ARG A 51 -22.44 0.62 18.46
CA ARG A 51 -23.29 0.77 17.28
C ARG A 51 -22.51 0.57 15.99
N PRO A 52 -23.17 0.20 14.88
CA PRO A 52 -22.55 0.32 13.58
C PRO A 52 -22.13 1.77 13.29
N PHE A 53 -21.19 1.93 12.36
CA PHE A 53 -20.86 3.23 11.80
C PHE A 53 -22.08 3.88 11.15
N THR A 54 -22.18 5.19 11.34
CA THR A 54 -23.04 6.07 10.55
C THR A 54 -22.51 6.16 9.12
N ASP A 55 -23.31 6.68 8.19
CA ASP A 55 -22.89 6.88 6.80
C ASP A 55 -21.66 7.80 6.68
N ALA A 56 -21.59 8.85 7.50
CA ALA A 56 -20.45 9.77 7.53
C ALA A 56 -19.17 9.10 8.03
N GLU A 57 -19.27 8.23 9.04
CA GLU A 57 -18.12 7.44 9.53
C GLU A 57 -17.70 6.38 8.52
N ASN A 58 -18.65 5.77 7.80
CA ASN A 58 -18.35 4.85 6.71
C ASN A 58 -17.64 5.55 5.55
N ALA A 59 -18.09 6.73 5.16
CA ALA A 59 -17.44 7.55 4.14
C ALA A 59 -16.01 7.92 4.56
N SER A 60 -15.83 8.40 5.80
CA SER A 60 -14.52 8.74 6.35
C SER A 60 -13.58 7.53 6.39
N ALA A 61 -14.07 6.37 6.82
CA ALA A 61 -13.28 5.14 6.86
C ALA A 61 -12.90 4.64 5.44
N ASN A 62 -13.80 4.77 4.46
CA ASN A 62 -13.51 4.45 3.07
C ASN A 62 -12.46 5.39 2.48
N GLN A 63 -12.56 6.69 2.77
CA GLN A 63 -11.56 7.66 2.35
C GLN A 63 -10.19 7.37 2.95
N ALA A 64 -10.13 7.07 4.25
CA ALA A 64 -8.87 6.70 4.90
C ALA A 64 -8.23 5.43 4.29
N LEU A 65 -9.04 4.43 3.92
CA LEU A 65 -8.56 3.24 3.22
C LEU A 65 -8.04 3.58 1.81
N ALA A 66 -8.74 4.44 1.07
CA ALA A 66 -8.31 4.90 -0.24
C ALA A 66 -7.00 5.69 -0.17
N ASP A 67 -6.85 6.59 0.81
CA ASP A 67 -5.64 7.38 1.04
C ASP A 67 -4.45 6.50 1.45
N GLY A 68 -4.70 5.50 2.30
CA GLY A 68 -3.72 4.47 2.65
C GLY A 68 -3.26 3.69 1.42
N ALA A 69 -4.18 3.26 0.57
CA ALA A 69 -3.87 2.58 -0.68
C ALA A 69 -3.06 3.47 -1.64
N ARG A 70 -3.45 4.75 -1.80
CA ARG A 70 -2.71 5.74 -2.61
C ARG A 70 -1.27 5.91 -2.11
N THR A 71 -1.07 5.96 -0.80
CA THR A 71 0.26 6.09 -0.20
C THR A 71 1.15 4.86 -0.50
N VAL A 72 0.62 3.64 -0.31
CA VAL A 72 1.35 2.39 -0.61
C VAL A 72 1.65 2.28 -2.11
N ASN A 73 0.69 2.63 -2.96
CA ASN A 73 0.86 2.61 -4.40
C ASN A 73 1.94 3.62 -4.85
N LYS A 74 1.96 4.83 -4.30
CA LYS A 74 3.02 5.82 -4.56
C LYS A 74 4.39 5.31 -4.14
N ALA A 75 4.51 4.70 -2.96
CA ALA A 75 5.76 4.10 -2.50
C ALA A 75 6.23 2.98 -3.44
N THR A 76 5.30 2.12 -3.88
CA THR A 76 5.56 1.04 -4.83
C THR A 76 6.02 1.58 -6.19
N LEU A 77 5.39 2.66 -6.67
CA LEU A 77 5.77 3.33 -7.91
C LEU A 77 7.21 3.84 -7.85
N LEU A 78 7.55 4.56 -6.77
CA LEU A 78 8.90 5.09 -6.57
C LEU A 78 9.94 3.97 -6.47
N LEU A 79 9.62 2.87 -5.78
CA LEU A 79 10.50 1.71 -5.69
C LEU A 79 10.76 1.09 -7.07
N ARG A 80 9.70 0.89 -7.87
CA ARG A 80 9.83 0.35 -9.24
C ARG A 80 10.61 1.29 -10.16
N ALA A 81 10.39 2.60 -10.06
CA ALA A 81 11.12 3.58 -10.84
C ALA A 81 12.62 3.58 -10.49
N ARG A 82 12.97 3.55 -9.19
CA ARG A 82 14.37 3.43 -8.74
C ARG A 82 15.01 2.12 -9.20
N THR A 83 14.27 1.02 -9.13
CA THR A 83 14.75 -0.29 -9.60
C THR A 83 14.98 -0.28 -11.11
N ALA A 84 14.09 0.31 -11.89
CA ALA A 84 14.27 0.48 -13.32
C ALA A 84 15.54 1.31 -13.61
N LEU A 85 15.72 2.46 -12.95
CA LEU A 85 16.93 3.28 -13.09
C LEU A 85 18.20 2.48 -12.81
N ALA A 86 18.26 1.78 -11.68
CA ALA A 86 19.42 0.96 -11.31
C ALA A 86 19.67 -0.18 -12.30
N SER A 87 18.62 -0.87 -12.76
CA SER A 87 18.75 -1.97 -13.73
C SER A 87 19.24 -1.52 -15.10
N ASN A 88 19.06 -0.24 -15.44
CA ASN A 88 19.47 0.35 -16.71
C ASN A 88 20.80 1.13 -16.60
N ALA A 89 21.46 1.16 -15.43
CA ALA A 89 22.62 2.02 -15.18
C ALA A 89 23.74 1.84 -16.21
N ALA A 90 24.16 0.60 -16.49
CA ALA A 90 25.22 0.33 -17.45
C ALA A 90 24.88 0.76 -18.90
N TYR A 91 23.60 0.65 -19.29
CA TYR A 91 23.14 1.17 -20.58
C TYR A 91 23.14 2.70 -20.59
N LEU A 92 22.65 3.33 -19.53
CA LEU A 92 22.63 4.78 -19.38
C LEU A 92 24.05 5.37 -19.36
N ASP A 93 25.01 4.69 -18.74
CA ASP A 93 26.43 5.09 -18.75
C ASP A 93 26.98 5.12 -20.17
N LYS A 94 26.69 4.09 -20.99
CA LYS A 94 27.07 4.06 -22.41
C LYS A 94 26.42 5.21 -23.20
N VAL A 95 25.13 5.48 -22.97
CA VAL A 95 24.41 6.57 -23.62
C VAL A 95 25.02 7.92 -23.26
N ASN A 96 25.25 8.17 -21.97
CA ASN A 96 25.83 9.41 -21.46
C ASN A 96 27.27 9.62 -21.95
N ALA A 97 28.04 8.54 -22.07
CA ALA A 97 29.40 8.56 -22.62
C ALA A 97 29.43 8.69 -24.16
N GLY A 98 28.29 8.64 -24.86
CA GLY A 98 28.23 8.66 -26.32
C GLY A 98 28.79 7.39 -26.98
N THR A 99 28.86 6.28 -26.24
CA THR A 99 29.41 4.99 -26.69
C THR A 99 28.37 3.91 -26.91
N ALA A 100 27.09 4.22 -26.63
CA ALA A 100 25.99 3.30 -26.91
C ALA A 100 25.89 3.02 -28.41
N THR A 101 25.84 1.74 -28.76
CA THR A 101 25.69 1.29 -30.14
C THR A 101 24.22 1.05 -30.49
N ASN A 102 23.90 0.95 -31.78
CA ASN A 102 22.58 0.53 -32.23
C ASN A 102 22.17 -0.85 -31.65
N ALA A 103 23.13 -1.75 -31.46
CA ALA A 103 22.87 -3.05 -30.83
C ALA A 103 22.48 -2.90 -29.35
N ASP A 104 23.14 -2.00 -28.61
CA ASP A 104 22.77 -1.70 -27.21
C ASP A 104 21.34 -1.15 -27.12
N HIS A 105 20.96 -0.24 -28.03
CA HIS A 105 19.62 0.31 -28.07
C HIS A 105 18.56 -0.77 -28.33
N ILE A 106 18.76 -1.61 -29.36
CA ILE A 106 17.83 -2.69 -29.71
C ILE A 106 17.69 -3.69 -28.56
N ALA A 107 18.80 -4.06 -27.91
CA ALA A 107 18.78 -4.96 -26.76
C ALA A 107 18.01 -4.38 -25.56
N GLN A 108 18.04 -3.06 -25.39
CA GLN A 108 17.42 -2.38 -24.26
C GLN A 108 15.92 -2.13 -24.43
N VAL A 109 15.43 -1.96 -25.67
CA VAL A 109 14.02 -1.65 -25.97
C VAL A 109 13.03 -2.57 -25.24
N PRO A 110 13.14 -3.92 -25.31
CA PRO A 110 12.15 -4.81 -24.67
C PRO A 110 12.10 -4.66 -23.14
N ALA A 111 13.25 -4.41 -22.51
CA ALA A 111 13.32 -4.21 -21.07
C ALA A 111 12.63 -2.91 -20.66
N LEU A 112 12.93 -1.80 -21.34
CA LEU A 112 12.31 -0.50 -21.09
C LEU A 112 10.80 -0.53 -21.35
N THR A 113 10.35 -1.19 -22.43
CA THR A 113 8.93 -1.33 -22.72
C THR A 113 8.19 -2.04 -21.59
N ARG A 114 8.72 -3.16 -21.08
CA ARG A 114 8.10 -3.89 -19.96
C ARG A 114 8.08 -3.06 -18.68
N GLN A 115 9.17 -2.35 -18.39
CA GLN A 115 9.25 -1.46 -17.22
C GLN A 115 8.22 -0.34 -17.31
N MET A 116 8.11 0.33 -18.45
CA MET A 116 7.12 1.39 -18.69
C MET A 116 5.68 0.88 -18.60
N GLN A 117 5.38 -0.27 -19.20
CA GLN A 117 4.05 -0.90 -19.07
C GLN A 117 3.71 -1.22 -17.61
N GLY A 118 4.69 -1.69 -16.83
CA GLY A 118 4.53 -1.96 -15.40
C GLY A 118 4.25 -0.69 -14.59
N LEU A 119 4.92 0.43 -14.91
CA LEU A 119 4.68 1.72 -14.27
C LEU A 119 3.30 2.29 -14.66
N ILE A 120 2.93 2.26 -15.94
CA ILE A 120 1.62 2.73 -16.43
C ILE A 120 0.48 1.96 -15.77
N ARG A 121 0.56 0.62 -15.73
CA ARG A 121 -0.46 -0.21 -15.04
C ARG A 121 -0.60 0.15 -13.58
N LEU A 122 0.52 0.42 -12.90
CA LEU A 122 0.48 0.81 -11.51
C LEU A 122 -0.17 2.18 -11.36
N ILE A 123 0.21 3.18 -12.15
CA ILE A 123 -0.38 4.53 -12.14
C ILE A 123 -1.90 4.48 -12.39
N VAL A 124 -2.34 3.76 -13.43
CA VAL A 124 -3.77 3.63 -13.77
C VAL A 124 -4.54 2.83 -12.72
N GLY A 125 -3.98 1.72 -12.22
CA GLY A 125 -4.63 0.87 -11.23
C GLY A 125 -4.61 1.40 -9.80
N SER A 126 -3.84 2.46 -9.53
CA SER A 126 -3.68 3.03 -8.19
C SER A 126 -4.48 4.30 -7.94
N ASP A 127 -5.26 4.74 -8.93
CA ASP A 127 -6.03 6.00 -8.89
C ASP A 127 -5.14 7.20 -8.50
N LEU A 128 -3.83 7.13 -8.84
CA LEU A 128 -2.87 8.22 -8.63
C LEU A 128 -3.05 9.34 -9.65
N LEU A 129 -3.82 9.09 -10.70
CA LEU A 129 -4.28 10.11 -11.63
C LEU A 129 -5.68 10.50 -11.16
N ASP A 130 -5.77 11.47 -10.25
CA ASP A 130 -7.05 12.10 -9.94
C ASP A 130 -7.65 12.58 -11.28
N GLN A 131 -8.69 11.91 -11.78
CA GLN A 131 -9.49 12.43 -12.87
C GLN A 131 -10.36 13.54 -12.30
N THR A 132 -9.81 14.75 -12.23
CA THR A 132 -10.57 15.98 -12.04
C THR A 132 -11.46 16.23 -13.24
#